data_AF-A0A8R1IV14-F1
#
_entry.id   AF-A0A8R1IV14-F1
#
_cell.length_a   1.000
_cell.length_b   1.000
_cell.length_c   1.000
_cell.angle_alpha   90.00
_cell.angle_beta   90.00
_cell.angle_gamma   90.00
#
_symmetry.space_group_name_H-M   'P 1'
#
loop_
_entity.id
_entity.type
_entity.pdbx_description
1 polymer ?
#
loop_
_entity_poly.entity_id
_entity_poly.type
_entity_poly.pdbx_seq_one_letter_code
_entity_poly.pdbx_strand_id
1 'polypeptide(L)'
;KLPLVSGSALRWEGQLTVYNYGEGCPCYRCLFPNPPDPTTVTNCNEGGVLGPIVGVIGSMQALEVMKIAGNLPGALSKQLLLYDGRDGKSRVIRLRSRNPNCAVCGENPTVTAPIDYVVFCGAGAHDKN
;
A
#
# COMPACT_ATOMS: atom_id res chain seq x y z
N LYS A 1 9.18 13.27 -5.77
CA LYS A 1 8.38 12.22 -5.09
C LYS A 1 8.95 10.88 -5.51
N LEU A 2 9.28 10.00 -4.57
CA LEU A 2 9.81 8.67 -4.89
C LEU A 2 8.65 7.70 -5.15
N PRO A 3 8.80 6.75 -6.10
CA PRO A 3 7.88 5.63 -6.26
C PRO A 3 7.76 4.83 -4.96
N LEU A 4 6.56 4.35 -4.67
CA LEU A 4 6.32 3.46 -3.53
C LEU A 4 5.62 2.20 -4.02
N VAL A 5 6.29 1.05 -3.88
CA VAL A 5 5.70 -0.26 -4.10
C VAL A 5 5.13 -0.76 -2.78
N SER A 6 3.80 -0.78 -2.66
CA SER A 6 3.10 -1.11 -1.42
C SER A 6 2.36 -2.44 -1.58
N GLY A 7 2.65 -3.37 -0.68
CA GLY A 7 1.94 -4.64 -0.56
C GLY A 7 1.47 -4.86 0.87
N SER A 8 0.40 -5.63 1.03
CA SER A 8 -0.06 -6.12 2.33
C SER A 8 -0.76 -7.46 2.18
N ALA A 9 -0.91 -8.20 3.29
CA ALA A 9 -1.58 -9.49 3.31
C ALA A 9 -2.33 -9.68 4.63
N LEU A 10 -3.44 -10.41 4.57
CA LEU A 10 -4.24 -10.80 5.72
C LEU A 10 -4.92 -12.14 5.40
N ARG A 11 -4.80 -13.12 6.29
CA ARG A 11 -5.31 -14.50 6.09
C ARG A 11 -4.80 -15.11 4.78
N TRP A 12 -5.69 -15.27 3.80
CA TRP A 12 -5.45 -15.83 2.47
C TRP A 12 -5.30 -14.76 1.38
N GLU A 13 -5.52 -13.50 1.74
CA GLU A 13 -5.62 -12.40 0.80
C GLU A 13 -4.34 -11.58 0.81
N GLY A 14 -3.96 -11.09 -0.36
CA GLY A 14 -2.88 -10.15 -0.56
C GLY A 14 -3.30 -9.01 -1.48
N GLN A 15 -2.64 -7.87 -1.35
CA GLN A 15 -2.81 -6.75 -2.26
C GLN A 15 -1.47 -6.11 -2.62
N LEU A 16 -1.40 -5.52 -3.81
CA LEU A 16 -0.19 -4.86 -4.32
C LEU A 16 -0.56 -3.69 -5.22
N THR A 17 0.15 -2.57 -5.06
CA THR A 17 0.03 -1.40 -5.92
C THR A 17 1.33 -0.59 -5.95
N VAL A 18 1.48 0.23 -6.99
CA VAL A 18 2.57 1.20 -7.10
C VAL A 18 1.99 2.61 -7.02
N TYR A 19 2.41 3.37 -6.01
CA TYR A 19 2.07 4.77 -5.82
C TYR A 19 3.18 5.69 -6.32
N ASN A 20 2.83 6.95 -6.59
CA ASN A 20 3.77 8.02 -6.96
C ASN A 20 4.68 7.68 -8.17
N TYR A 21 4.24 6.80 -9.08
CA TYR A 21 4.96 6.44 -10.29
C TYR A 21 4.09 6.69 -11.52
N GLY A 22 4.61 7.50 -12.46
CA GLY A 22 3.88 7.94 -13.65
C GLY A 22 2.90 9.10 -13.38
N GLU A 23 2.46 9.74 -14.46
CA GLU A 23 1.60 10.92 -14.41
C GLU A 23 0.22 10.60 -13.81
N GLY A 24 -0.27 11.47 -12.92
CA GLY A 24 -1.59 11.33 -12.29
C GLY A 24 -1.73 10.17 -11.31
N CYS A 25 -0.65 9.46 -11.00
CA CYS A 25 -0.67 8.35 -10.04
C CYS A 25 -0.94 8.86 -8.61
N PRO A 26 -1.89 8.26 -7.87
CA PRO A 26 -2.19 8.69 -6.50
C PRO A 26 -1.03 8.37 -5.54
N CYS A 27 -0.94 9.12 -4.44
CA CYS A 27 -0.25 8.63 -3.24
C CYS A 27 -1.24 7.81 -2.38
N TYR A 28 -0.76 7.09 -1.37
CA TYR A 28 -1.63 6.34 -0.46
C TYR A 28 -2.76 7.20 0.14
N ARG A 29 -2.42 8.41 0.61
CA ARG A 29 -3.35 9.39 1.21
C ARG A 29 -4.34 9.97 0.19
N CYS A 30 -4.08 9.87 -1.12
CA CYS A 30 -5.09 10.20 -2.12
C CYS A 30 -6.24 9.20 -2.11
N LEU A 31 -6.02 7.95 -1.72
CA LEU A 31 -7.05 6.91 -1.65
C LEU A 31 -7.66 6.82 -0.26
N PHE A 32 -6.81 6.87 0.76
CA PHE A 32 -7.15 6.71 2.17
C PHE A 32 -6.80 7.99 2.95
N PRO A 33 -7.62 9.06 2.82
CA PRO A 33 -7.29 10.40 3.30
C PRO A 33 -7.22 10.49 4.82
N ASN A 34 -8.04 9.72 5.54
CA ASN A 34 -8.04 9.69 6.99
C ASN A 34 -7.52 8.32 7.46
N PRO A 35 -6.73 8.25 8.53
CA PRO A 35 -6.44 6.97 9.18
C PRO A 35 -7.76 6.32 9.63
N PRO A 36 -7.87 4.98 9.56
CA PRO A 36 -9.01 4.27 10.14
C PRO A 36 -9.04 4.46 11.66
N ASP A 37 -10.21 4.30 12.26
CA ASP A 37 -10.38 4.34 13.71
C ASP A 37 -9.51 3.25 14.36
N PRO A 38 -8.62 3.58 15.31
CA PRO A 38 -7.76 2.60 15.99
C PRO A 38 -8.50 1.39 16.56
N THR A 39 -9.76 1.53 16.99
CA THR A 39 -10.54 0.42 17.56
C THR A 39 -11.10 -0.54 16.50
N THR A 40 -10.96 -0.21 15.22
CA THR A 40 -11.51 -1.00 14.10
C THR A 40 -10.44 -1.72 13.28
N VAL A 41 -9.16 -1.51 13.62
CA VAL A 41 -8.02 -2.09 12.89
C VAL A 41 -7.63 -3.41 13.53
N THR A 42 -7.87 -4.51 12.83
CA THR A 42 -7.31 -5.82 13.20
C THR A 42 -5.84 -5.88 12.79
N ASN A 43 -4.94 -6.12 13.74
CA ASN A 43 -3.53 -6.33 13.43
C ASN A 43 -3.28 -7.77 12.91
N CYS A 44 -2.13 -8.00 12.26
CA CYS A 44 -1.78 -9.33 11.72
C CYS A 44 -1.73 -10.43 12.80
N ASN A 45 -1.42 -10.07 14.05
CA ASN A 45 -1.36 -11.01 15.18
C ASN A 45 -2.75 -11.51 15.58
N GLU A 46 -3.78 -10.66 15.47
CA GLU A 46 -5.17 -11.02 15.77
C GLU A 46 -5.88 -11.67 14.57
N GLY A 47 -5.59 -11.20 13.35
CA GLY A 47 -6.25 -11.67 12.13
C GLY A 47 -5.65 -12.93 11.52
N GLY A 48 -4.38 -13.22 11.81
CA GLY A 48 -3.57 -14.28 11.22
C GLY A 48 -3.16 -13.97 9.77
N VAL A 49 -1.94 -14.36 9.39
CA VAL A 49 -1.45 -14.27 8.00
C VAL A 49 -0.62 -15.49 7.62
N LEU A 50 -0.89 -16.04 6.44
CA LEU A 50 -0.14 -17.18 5.94
C LEU A 50 1.18 -16.72 5.32
N GLY A 51 2.30 -17.24 5.84
CA GLY A 51 3.65 -16.96 5.32
C GLY A 51 3.79 -17.07 3.80
N PRO A 52 3.23 -18.11 3.14
CA PRO A 52 3.24 -18.21 1.68
C PRO A 52 2.58 -17.03 0.96
N ILE A 53 1.47 -16.48 1.48
CA ILE A 53 0.80 -15.32 0.90
C ILE A 53 1.70 -14.09 0.98
N VAL A 54 2.34 -13.87 2.13
CA VAL A 54 3.33 -12.79 2.30
C VAL A 54 4.50 -12.96 1.34
N GLY A 55 5.01 -14.19 1.18
CA GLY A 55 6.09 -14.50 0.25
C GLY A 55 5.75 -14.21 -1.22
N VAL A 56 4.53 -14.56 -1.65
CA VAL A 56 4.02 -14.24 -2.99
C VAL A 56 3.95 -12.72 -3.18
N ILE A 57 3.33 -11.99 -2.26
CA ILE A 57 3.19 -10.53 -2.37
C ILE A 57 4.56 -9.83 -2.34
N GLY A 58 5.47 -10.24 -1.47
CA GLY A 58 6.84 -9.70 -1.41
C GLY A 58 7.62 -9.94 -2.71
N SER A 59 7.46 -11.11 -3.32
CA SER A 59 8.08 -11.43 -4.61
C SER A 59 7.51 -10.56 -5.73
N MET A 60 6.20 -10.32 -5.74
CA MET A 60 5.56 -9.41 -6.68
C MET A 60 5.98 -7.94 -6.44
N GLN A 61 6.18 -7.51 -5.18
CA GLN A 61 6.74 -6.19 -4.87
C GLN A 61 8.14 -6.03 -5.49
N ALA A 62 9.03 -7.02 -5.32
CA ALA A 62 10.35 -6.99 -5.92
C ALA A 62 10.29 -6.89 -7.46
N LEU A 63 9.34 -7.59 -8.10
CA LEU A 63 9.12 -7.50 -9.53
C LEU A 63 8.68 -6.09 -9.99
N GLU A 64 7.80 -5.43 -9.24
CA GLU A 64 7.43 -4.03 -9.53
C GLU A 64 8.64 -3.09 -9.40
N VAL A 65 9.49 -3.29 -8.39
CA VAL A 65 10.73 -2.52 -8.22
C VAL A 65 11.65 -2.70 -9.43
N MET A 66 11.84 -3.92 -9.91
CA MET A 66 12.64 -4.20 -11.10
C MET A 66 12.08 -3.51 -12.35
N LYS A 67 10.75 -3.55 -12.54
CA LYS A 67 10.10 -2.83 -13.65
C LYS A 67 10.32 -1.32 -13.58
N ILE A 68 10.19 -0.73 -12.40
CA ILE A 68 10.42 0.70 -12.18
C ILE A 68 11.88 1.06 -12.44
N ALA A 69 12.82 0.31 -11.86
CA ALA A 69 14.26 0.56 -12.00
C ALA A 69 14.74 0.42 -13.45
N GLY A 70 14.18 -0.54 -14.19
CA GLY A 70 14.48 -0.76 -15.60
C GLY A 70 13.67 0.10 -16.57
N ASN A 71 12.82 1.02 -16.08
CA ASN A 71 11.89 1.79 -16.93
C ASN A 71 11.01 0.91 -17.85
N LEU A 72 10.65 -0.28 -17.38
CA LEU A 72 9.84 -1.23 -18.13
C LEU A 72 8.34 -0.85 -18.06
N PRO A 73 7.57 -1.12 -19.12
CA PRO A 73 6.12 -0.92 -19.08
C PRO A 73 5.44 -1.91 -18.12
N GLY A 74 4.19 -1.61 -17.78
CA GLY A 74 3.33 -2.55 -17.04
C GLY A 74 3.52 -2.56 -15.53
N ALA A 75 4.17 -1.54 -14.94
CA ALA A 75 4.10 -1.35 -13.49
C ALA A 75 2.64 -1.14 -13.03
N LEU A 76 2.29 -1.61 -11.83
CA LEU A 76 0.93 -1.54 -11.26
C LEU A 76 0.51 -0.14 -10.80
N SER A 77 1.01 0.90 -11.48
CA SER A 77 0.57 2.28 -11.24
C SER A 77 -0.88 2.47 -11.61
N LYS A 78 -1.62 3.20 -10.77
CA LYS A 78 -3.08 3.39 -10.87
C LYS A 78 -3.89 2.07 -10.85
N GLN A 79 -3.29 0.98 -10.38
CA GLN A 79 -3.93 -0.33 -10.31
C GLN A 79 -3.70 -0.92 -8.91
N LEU A 80 -4.70 -1.62 -8.38
CA LEU A 80 -4.56 -2.44 -7.18
C LEU A 80 -4.80 -3.89 -7.60
N LEU A 81 -3.75 -4.69 -7.49
CA LEU A 81 -3.84 -6.13 -7.58
C LEU A 81 -4.40 -6.64 -6.25
N LEU A 82 -5.42 -7.48 -6.33
CA LEU A 82 -5.97 -8.29 -5.25
C LEU A 82 -5.68 -9.74 -5.57
N TYR A 83 -5.09 -10.45 -4.63
CA TYR A 83 -4.74 -11.86 -4.74
C TYR A 83 -5.50 -12.65 -3.68
N ASP A 84 -6.26 -13.64 -4.10
CA ASP A 84 -6.94 -14.61 -3.25
C ASP A 84 -6.20 -15.94 -3.36
N GLY A 85 -5.44 -16.28 -2.33
CA GLY A 85 -4.68 -17.52 -2.26
C GLY A 85 -5.51 -18.74 -1.88
N ARG A 86 -6.77 -18.58 -1.45
CA ARG A 86 -7.67 -19.70 -1.17
C ARG A 86 -8.18 -20.30 -2.46
N ASP A 87 -8.65 -19.44 -3.37
CA ASP A 87 -9.17 -19.84 -4.68
C ASP A 87 -8.10 -19.80 -5.80
N GLY A 88 -6.91 -19.27 -5.50
CA GLY A 88 -5.84 -19.07 -6.49
C GLY A 88 -6.19 -18.03 -7.56
N LYS A 89 -7.01 -17.03 -7.21
CA LYS A 89 -7.52 -16.02 -8.15
C LYS A 89 -6.80 -14.69 -7.95
N SER A 90 -6.71 -13.94 -9.04
CA SER A 90 -6.29 -12.53 -8.97
C SER A 90 -7.30 -11.63 -9.65
N ARG A 91 -7.45 -10.43 -9.12
CA ARG A 91 -8.28 -9.37 -9.69
C ARG A 91 -7.51 -8.08 -9.67
N VAL A 92 -7.56 -7.33 -10.76
CA VAL A 92 -6.96 -6.00 -10.85
C VAL A 92 -8.08 -4.97 -10.90
N ILE A 93 -8.05 -4.00 -9.99
CA ILE A 93 -8.98 -2.87 -9.99
C ILE A 93 -8.24 -1.58 -10.33
N ARG A 94 -8.90 -0.69 -11.06
CA ARG A 94 -8.35 0.62 -11.40
C ARG A 94 -8.53 1.57 -10.22
N LEU A 95 -7.45 2.22 -9.82
CA LEU A 95 -7.46 3.22 -8.77
C LEU A 95 -7.84 4.58 -9.34
N ARG A 96 -8.50 5.39 -8.51
CA ARG A 96 -8.72 6.82 -8.81
C ARG A 96 -7.38 7.53 -8.93
N SER A 97 -7.35 8.59 -9.75
CA SER A 97 -6.14 9.39 -9.96
C SER A 97 -5.82 10.24 -8.73
N ARG A 98 -4.66 10.91 -8.77
CA ARG A 98 -4.25 11.92 -7.75
C ARG A 98 -5.41 12.87 -7.44
N ASN A 99 -5.66 13.08 -6.15
CA ASN A 99 -6.60 14.08 -5.66
C ASN A 99 -5.89 15.45 -5.56
N PRO A 100 -6.35 16.51 -6.26
CA PRO A 100 -5.79 17.87 -6.16
C PRO A 100 -5.82 18.44 -4.73
N ASN A 101 -6.79 18.03 -3.92
CA ASN A 101 -6.96 18.46 -2.53
C ASN A 101 -6.28 17.52 -1.52
N CYS A 102 -5.37 16.64 -1.96
CA CYS A 102 -4.70 15.71 -1.06
C CYS A 102 -3.76 16.45 -0.09
N ALA A 103 -3.94 16.23 1.22
CA ALA A 103 -3.12 16.84 2.27
C ALA A 103 -1.61 16.63 2.13
N VAL A 104 -1.17 15.57 1.44
CA VAL A 104 0.27 15.24 1.26
C VAL A 104 0.78 15.68 -0.11
N CYS A 105 -0.01 15.45 -1.17
CA CYS A 105 0.50 15.48 -2.52
C CYS A 105 -0.29 16.39 -3.46
N GLY A 106 -1.32 17.08 -2.95
CA GLY A 106 -2.20 18.02 -3.64
C GLY A 106 -1.51 19.35 -4.01
N GLU A 107 -2.30 20.33 -4.40
CA GLU A 107 -1.83 21.67 -4.81
C GLU A 107 -1.42 22.53 -3.61
N ASN A 108 -2.16 22.40 -2.49
CA ASN A 108 -1.89 23.07 -1.23
C ASN A 108 -1.72 22.03 -0.10
N PRO A 109 -0.56 21.35 0.00
CA PRO A 109 -0.34 20.30 1.00
C PRO A 109 -0.29 20.87 2.41
N THR A 110 -1.00 20.23 3.34
CA THR A 110 -1.01 20.58 4.77
C THR A 110 -0.12 19.67 5.61
N VAL A 111 0.24 18.48 5.11
CA VAL A 111 1.18 17.55 5.73
C VAL A 111 2.51 17.65 4.99
N THR A 112 3.47 18.33 5.62
CA THR A 112 4.78 18.65 5.03
C THR A 112 5.95 17.89 5.66
N ALA A 113 5.73 17.25 6.82
CA ALA A 113 6.73 16.46 7.52
C ALA A 113 6.11 15.14 8.05
N PRO A 114 6.92 14.07 8.20
CA PRO A 114 6.49 12.86 8.90
C PRO A 114 6.10 13.18 10.34
N ILE A 115 5.06 12.50 10.83
CA ILE A 115 4.66 12.50 12.24
C ILE A 115 5.16 11.22 12.91
N ASP A 116 5.41 11.29 14.22
CA ASP A 116 5.73 10.11 15.00
C ASP A 116 4.44 9.28 15.23
N TYR A 117 4.38 8.12 14.58
CA TYR A 117 3.22 7.24 14.63
C TYR A 117 3.08 6.50 15.97
N VAL A 118 4.19 6.32 16.71
CA VAL A 118 4.14 5.72 18.06
C VAL A 118 3.48 6.72 19.01
N VAL A 119 3.86 7.99 18.92
CA VAL A 119 3.24 9.08 19.70
C VAL A 119 1.79 9.32 19.27
N PHE A 120 1.49 9.23 17.97
CA PHE A 120 0.14 9.51 17.44
C PHE A 120 -0.86 8.37 17.66
N CYS A 121 -0.47 7.12 17.41
CA CYS A 121 -1.38 5.96 17.53
C CYS A 121 -1.28 5.22 18.86
N GLY A 122 -0.28 5.50 19.71
CA GLY A 122 -0.06 4.78 20.96
C GLY A 122 0.32 3.30 20.79
N ALA A 123 0.55 2.85 19.55
CA ALA A 123 0.99 1.49 19.25
C ALA A 123 2.53 1.45 19.29
N GLY A 124 3.08 0.75 20.29
CA GLY A 124 4.52 0.52 20.37
C GLY A 124 5.01 -0.31 19.18
N ALA A 125 6.24 -0.06 18.73
CA ALA A 125 6.90 -0.79 17.64
C ALA A 125 7.34 -2.21 18.07
N HIS A 126 6.43 -3.01 18.62
CA HIS A 126 6.71 -4.35 19.15
C HIS A 126 6.24 -5.44 18.18
N ASP A 127 6.76 -5.44 16.95
CA ASP A 127 6.56 -6.54 15.98
C ASP A 127 7.70 -7.58 16.00
N LYS A 128 8.61 -7.48 16.98
CA LYS A 128 9.72 -8.44 17.17
C LYS A 128 9.97 -8.66 18.66
N ASN A 129 9.15 -9.49 19.28
CA ASN A 129 9.56 -10.27 20.45
C ASN A 129 9.82 -11.70 19.99
#